data_AF-A0A4R8DID8-F1
#
_entry.id   AF-A0A4R8DID8-F1
#
_cell.length_a   1.000
_cell.length_b   1.000
_cell.length_c   1.000
_cell.angle_alpha   90.00
_cell.angle_beta   90.00
_cell.angle_gamma   90.00
#
_symmetry.space_group_name_H-M   'P 1'
#
loop_
_entity.id
_entity.type
_entity.pdbx_description
1 polymer ?
#
loop_
_entity_poly.entity_id
_entity_poly.type
_entity_poly.pdbx_seq_one_letter_code
_entity_poly.pdbx_strand_id
1 'polypeptide(L)'
;MTSHFTPRIYAILLMAAGYGWAGGHYIPQDAPATAYLFQAVILTILLILSAGVIRAMAAPTPLGRRYVLALTIFAILTLLINLANIVRGMTGAGPGGSHNALVDLVPIGLIIAGDVLWLASLRRSQ
;
A
#
# COMPACT_ATOMS: atom_id res chain seq x y z
N MET A 1 13.52 -6.32 -22.90
CA MET A 1 12.40 -5.42 -22.54
C MET A 1 11.59 -5.86 -21.31
N THR A 2 11.95 -6.95 -20.60
CA THR A 2 11.12 -7.57 -19.55
C THR A 2 11.48 -7.20 -18.10
N SER A 3 12.62 -6.55 -17.83
CA SER A 3 13.17 -6.42 -16.46
C SER A 3 12.46 -5.40 -15.55
N HIS A 4 11.77 -4.39 -16.11
CA HIS A 4 11.10 -3.33 -15.33
C HIS A 4 9.65 -3.64 -14.99
N PHE A 5 9.07 -4.65 -15.66
CA PHE A 5 7.66 -5.03 -15.55
C PHE A 5 7.40 -5.79 -14.25
N THR A 6 8.29 -6.75 -13.96
CA THR A 6 8.17 -7.67 -12.83
C THR A 6 8.24 -6.96 -11.47
N PRO A 7 9.18 -6.02 -11.22
CA PRO A 7 9.24 -5.32 -9.93
C PRO A 7 7.99 -4.49 -9.61
N ARG A 8 7.36 -3.89 -10.63
CA ARG A 8 6.13 -3.10 -10.44
C ARG A 8 4.95 -3.97 -10.05
N ILE A 9 4.81 -5.14 -10.67
CA ILE A 9 3.77 -6.11 -10.31
C ILE A 9 3.99 -6.60 -8.87
N TYR A 10 5.22 -6.97 -8.50
CA TYR A 10 5.51 -7.40 -7.13
C TYR A 10 5.23 -6.30 -6.11
N ALA A 11 5.57 -5.04 -6.41
CA ALA A 11 5.25 -3.91 -5.54
C ALA A 11 3.73 -3.78 -5.31
N ILE A 12 2.94 -3.83 -6.39
CA ILE A 12 1.48 -3.79 -6.34
C ILE A 12 0.91 -4.95 -5.51
N LEU A 13 1.41 -6.18 -5.72
CA LEU A 13 0.96 -7.36 -5.01
C LEU A 13 1.27 -7.27 -3.51
N LEU A 14 2.46 -6.78 -3.13
CA LEU A 14 2.85 -6.59 -1.73
C LEU A 14 1.97 -5.53 -1.04
N MET A 15 1.75 -4.37 -1.69
CA MET A 15 0.83 -3.35 -1.17
C MET A 15 -0.59 -3.92 -0.97
N ALA A 16 -1.12 -4.62 -1.99
CA ALA A 16 -2.46 -5.18 -1.93
C ALA A 16 -2.61 -6.27 -0.86
N ALA A 17 -1.62 -7.16 -0.73
CA ALA A 17 -1.59 -8.19 0.32
C ALA A 17 -1.53 -7.56 1.72
N GLY A 18 -0.69 -6.55 1.91
CA GLY A 18 -0.56 -5.85 3.18
C GLY A 18 -1.86 -5.14 3.59
N TYR A 19 -2.51 -4.43 2.68
CA TYR A 19 -3.81 -3.81 2.96
C TYR A 19 -4.95 -4.84 3.12
N GLY A 20 -4.95 -5.92 2.34
CA GLY A 20 -5.95 -6.98 2.48
C GLY A 20 -5.86 -7.63 3.86
N TRP A 21 -4.64 -7.94 4.31
CA TRP A 21 -4.40 -8.50 5.63
C TRP A 21 -4.74 -7.49 6.73
N ALA A 22 -4.29 -6.25 6.59
CA ALA A 22 -4.60 -5.18 7.53
C ALA A 22 -6.11 -5.08 7.80
N GLY A 23 -6.93 -5.10 6.76
CA GLY A 23 -8.39 -5.05 6.91
C GLY A 23 -8.99 -6.23 7.69
N GLY A 24 -8.46 -7.43 7.49
CA GLY A 24 -8.94 -8.64 8.17
C GLY A 24 -8.47 -8.80 9.61
N HIS A 25 -7.39 -8.13 10.01
CA HIS A 25 -6.81 -8.23 11.37
C HIS A 25 -7.09 -7.02 12.26
N TYR A 26 -7.18 -5.81 11.71
CA TYR A 26 -7.24 -4.58 12.51
C TYR A 26 -8.63 -4.07 12.84
N ILE A 27 -9.65 -4.58 12.15
CA ILE A 27 -11.01 -4.15 12.40
C ILE A 27 -11.65 -5.17 13.33
N PRO A 28 -11.79 -4.88 14.64
CA PRO A 28 -12.41 -5.82 15.55
C PRO A 28 -13.89 -6.03 15.17
N GLN A 29 -14.44 -7.18 15.54
CA GLN A 29 -15.79 -7.58 15.09
C GLN A 29 -16.89 -6.62 15.56
N ASP A 30 -16.65 -5.86 16.61
CA ASP A 30 -17.51 -4.83 17.19
C ASP A 30 -17.19 -3.41 16.70
N ALA A 31 -16.22 -3.23 15.80
CA ALA A 31 -15.90 -1.94 15.24
C ALA A 31 -17.08 -1.33 14.48
N PRO A 32 -17.23 0.01 14.49
CA PRO A 32 -18.26 0.66 13.70
C PRO A 32 -18.08 0.39 12.21
N ALA A 33 -19.18 0.29 11.47
CA ALA A 33 -19.19 0.05 10.02
C ALA A 33 -18.30 1.04 9.23
N THR A 34 -18.07 2.23 9.78
CA THR A 34 -17.17 3.25 9.21
C THR A 34 -15.71 2.79 9.11
N ALA A 35 -15.22 1.94 10.02
CA ALA A 35 -13.86 1.40 9.97
C ALA A 35 -13.70 0.42 8.79
N TYR A 36 -14.69 -0.46 8.59
CA TYR A 36 -14.76 -1.37 7.43
C TYR A 36 -14.87 -0.61 6.12
N LEU A 37 -15.69 0.45 6.09
CA LEU A 37 -15.83 1.30 4.91
C LEU A 37 -14.51 2.00 4.56
N PHE A 38 -13.81 2.55 5.55
CA PHE A 38 -12.53 3.21 5.34
C PHE A 38 -11.50 2.27 4.70
N GLN A 39 -11.39 1.04 5.23
CA GLN A 39 -10.48 0.05 4.66
C GLN A 39 -10.88 -0.37 3.23
N ALA A 40 -12.17 -0.58 2.99
CA ALA A 40 -12.68 -0.91 1.66
C ALA A 40 -12.39 0.19 0.63
N VAL A 41 -12.49 1.46 1.04
CA VAL A 41 -12.13 2.62 0.20
C VAL A 41 -10.64 2.59 -0.16
N ILE A 42 -9.75 2.35 0.79
CA ILE A 42 -8.30 2.28 0.53
C ILE A 42 -7.97 1.17 -0.46
N LEU A 43 -8.50 -0.04 -0.25
CA LEU A 43 -8.30 -1.17 -1.16
C LEU A 43 -8.85 -0.87 -2.55
N THR A 44 -10.02 -0.24 -2.64
CA THR A 44 -10.63 0.13 -3.92
C THR A 44 -9.77 1.13 -4.69
N ILE A 45 -9.23 2.15 -4.00
CA ILE A 45 -8.30 3.11 -4.61
C ILE A 45 -7.08 2.37 -5.16
N LEU A 46 -6.45 1.51 -4.35
CA LEU A 46 -5.27 0.75 -4.76
C LEU A 46 -5.55 -0.13 -6.00
N LEU A 47 -6.69 -0.82 -6.03
CA LEU A 47 -7.08 -1.66 -7.16
C LEU A 47 -7.30 -0.87 -8.44
N ILE A 48 -8.01 0.27 -8.36
CA ILE A 48 -8.26 1.14 -9.52
C ILE A 48 -6.94 1.67 -10.10
N LEU A 49 -6.05 2.16 -9.22
CA LEU A 49 -4.75 2.68 -9.63
C LEU A 49 -3.90 1.58 -10.27
N SER A 50 -3.87 0.40 -9.65
CA SER A 50 -3.11 -0.75 -10.14
C SER A 50 -3.60 -1.25 -11.49
N ALA A 51 -4.91 -1.35 -11.70
CA ALA A 51 -5.50 -1.73 -12.99
C ALA A 51 -5.12 -0.73 -14.09
N GLY A 52 -5.16 0.57 -13.78
CA GLY A 52 -4.72 1.62 -14.70
C GLY A 52 -3.24 1.51 -15.09
N VAL A 53 -2.37 1.19 -14.13
CA VAL A 53 -0.93 0.95 -14.37
C VAL A 53 -0.75 -0.31 -15.23
N ILE A 54 -1.40 -1.43 -14.91
CA ILE A 54 -1.28 -2.68 -15.68
C ILE A 54 -1.71 -2.47 -17.13
N ARG A 55 -2.83 -1.78 -17.36
CA ARG A 55 -3.28 -1.43 -18.71
C ARG A 55 -2.25 -0.57 -19.45
N ALA A 56 -1.68 0.43 -18.79
CA ALA A 56 -0.66 1.30 -19.36
C ALA A 56 0.64 0.56 -19.71
N MET A 57 0.96 -0.49 -18.94
CA MET A 57 2.11 -1.33 -19.20
C MET A 57 1.87 -2.28 -20.40
N ALA A 58 0.64 -2.78 -20.57
CA ALA A 58 0.27 -3.58 -21.74
C ALA A 58 0.17 -2.75 -23.03
N ALA A 59 -0.31 -1.52 -22.92
CA ALA A 59 -0.38 -0.56 -24.02
C ALA A 59 -0.13 0.87 -23.50
N PRO A 60 0.96 1.55 -23.89
CA PRO A 60 1.27 2.89 -23.42
C PRO A 60 0.15 3.89 -23.76
N THR A 61 -0.42 4.51 -22.73
CA THR A 61 -1.47 5.55 -22.90
C THR A 61 -1.13 6.81 -22.09
N PRO A 62 -1.58 8.00 -22.52
CA PRO A 62 -1.42 9.23 -21.75
C PRO A 62 -2.07 9.15 -20.36
N LEU A 63 -3.21 8.45 -20.27
CA LEU A 63 -3.91 8.20 -19.01
C LEU A 63 -3.09 7.31 -18.07
N GLY A 64 -2.33 6.36 -18.62
CA GLY A 64 -1.40 5.51 -17.87
C GLY A 64 -0.36 6.27 -17.06
N ARG A 65 0.16 7.38 -17.59
CA ARG A 65 1.10 8.24 -16.85
C ARG A 65 0.46 8.85 -15.61
N ARG A 66 -0.83 9.20 -15.67
CA ARG A 66 -1.58 9.73 -14.53
C ARG A 66 -1.79 8.67 -13.45
N TYR A 67 -2.09 7.43 -13.84
CA TYR A 67 -2.18 6.32 -12.88
C TYR A 67 -0.85 6.02 -12.19
N VAL A 68 0.26 6.04 -12.93
CA VAL A 68 1.61 5.89 -12.33
C VAL A 68 1.90 7.02 -11.34
N LEU A 69 1.60 8.28 -11.70
CA LEU A 69 1.77 9.41 -10.79
C LEU A 69 0.91 9.26 -9.53
N ALA A 70 -0.39 8.95 -9.70
CA ALA A 70 -1.31 8.78 -8.60
C ALA A 70 -0.91 7.64 -7.67
N LEU A 71 -0.51 6.48 -8.22
CA LEU A 71 -0.01 5.35 -7.42
C LEU A 71 1.31 5.70 -6.71
N THR A 72 2.15 6.54 -7.31
CA THR A 72 3.38 7.04 -6.66
C THR A 72 3.06 7.96 -5.48
N ILE A 73 2.12 8.90 -5.64
CA ILE A 73 1.67 9.76 -4.54
C ILE A 73 1.05 8.92 -3.43
N PHE A 74 0.20 7.96 -3.80
CA PHE A 74 -0.40 7.03 -2.86
C PHE A 74 0.66 6.26 -2.08
N ALA A 75 1.62 5.63 -2.75
CA ALA A 75 2.70 4.88 -2.11
C ALA A 75 3.56 5.75 -1.16
N ILE A 76 3.84 7.01 -1.53
CA ILE A 76 4.58 7.93 -0.65
C ILE A 76 3.78 8.24 0.62
N LEU A 77 2.50 8.60 0.48
CA LEU A 77 1.66 8.93 1.63
C LEU A 77 1.50 7.72 2.55
N THR A 78 1.25 6.54 1.97
CA THR A 78 1.15 5.28 2.68
C THR A 78 2.43 4.96 3.44
N LEU A 79 3.59 5.07 2.80
CA LEU A 79 4.88 4.83 3.45
C LEU A 79 5.08 5.77 4.65
N LEU A 80 4.83 7.07 4.47
CA LEU A 80 4.99 8.06 5.54
C LEU A 80 4.06 7.79 6.73
N ILE A 81 2.79 7.48 6.47
CA ILE A 81 1.80 7.16 7.52
C ILE A 81 2.20 5.89 8.28
N ASN A 82 2.61 4.84 7.57
CA ASN A 82 3.02 3.58 8.19
C ASN A 82 4.30 3.73 9.02
N LEU A 83 5.28 4.50 8.55
CA LEU A 83 6.47 4.83 9.34
C LEU A 83 6.12 5.62 10.60
N ALA A 84 5.22 6.60 10.50
CA ALA A 84 4.76 7.37 11.66
C ALA A 84 4.04 6.47 12.69
N ASN A 85 3.21 5.53 12.23
CA ASN A 85 2.52 4.55 13.10
C ASN A 85 3.51 3.62 13.82
N ILE A 86 4.55 3.14 13.13
CA ILE A 86 5.63 2.35 13.76
C ILE A 86 6.34 3.16 14.84
N VAL A 87 6.79 4.39 14.52
CA VAL A 87 7.49 5.26 15.48
C VAL A 87 6.61 5.52 16.70
N ARG A 88 5.33 5.85 16.48
CA ARG A 88 4.37 6.08 17.56
C ARG A 88 4.19 4.83 18.44
N GLY A 89 4.07 3.66 17.83
CA GLY A 89 3.98 2.37 18.52
C GLY A 89 5.22 2.08 19.37
N MET A 90 6.42 2.36 18.84
CA MET A 90 7.69 2.20 19.56
C MET A 90 7.84 3.15 20.76
N THR A 91 7.28 4.36 20.67
CA THR A 91 7.35 5.37 21.76
C THR A 91 6.32 5.17 22.88
N GLY A 92 5.50 4.12 22.83
CA GLY A 92 4.53 3.79 23.89
C GLY A 92 3.40 4.81 24.07
N ALA A 93 3.08 5.61 23.04
CA ALA A 93 2.21 6.77 23.18
C ALA A 93 0.71 6.44 23.02
N GLY A 94 0.04 6.16 24.14
CA GLY A 94 -1.41 6.38 24.38
C GLY A 94 -2.39 5.26 23.99
N PRO A 95 -3.69 5.41 24.34
CA PRO A 95 -4.73 4.35 24.32
C PRO A 95 -5.18 3.91 22.91
N GLY A 96 -4.42 4.24 21.86
CA GLY A 96 -4.74 3.98 20.46
C GLY A 96 -4.35 2.59 19.96
N GLY A 97 -4.19 1.62 20.87
CA GLY A 97 -3.80 0.26 20.56
C GLY A 97 -2.29 0.08 20.56
N SER A 98 -1.81 -0.75 21.50
CA SER A 98 -0.56 -1.45 21.26
C SER A 98 -0.80 -2.28 20.02
N HIS A 99 -0.19 -1.89 18.90
CA HIS A 99 -0.01 -2.84 17.82
C HIS A 99 0.59 -4.10 18.47
N ASN A 100 -0.07 -5.25 18.36
CA ASN A 100 0.48 -6.49 18.90
C ASN A 100 1.74 -6.73 18.08
N ALA A 101 2.89 -6.38 18.64
CA ALA A 101 4.05 -5.90 17.89
C ALA A 101 4.67 -6.94 16.95
N LEU A 102 4.19 -8.18 16.94
CA LEU A 102 4.60 -9.21 15.99
C LEU A 102 3.56 -9.47 14.90
N VAL A 103 2.26 -9.45 15.25
CA VAL A 103 1.17 -9.72 14.31
C VAL A 103 1.00 -8.55 13.34
N ASP A 104 1.31 -7.35 13.82
CA ASP A 104 1.08 -6.11 13.07
C ASP A 104 2.24 -5.74 12.15
N LEU A 105 3.44 -6.27 12.43
CA LEU A 105 4.61 -6.06 11.58
C LEU A 105 4.47 -6.75 10.23
N VAL A 106 3.68 -7.81 10.12
CA VAL A 106 3.49 -8.53 8.85
C VAL A 106 2.73 -7.68 7.83
N PRO A 107 1.47 -7.26 8.07
CA PRO A 107 0.74 -6.41 7.13
C PRO A 107 1.44 -5.07 6.89
N ILE A 108 1.96 -4.41 7.93
CA ILE A 108 2.69 -3.14 7.79
C ILE A 108 3.98 -3.33 6.98
N GLY A 109 4.73 -4.42 7.23
CA GLY A 109 5.95 -4.76 6.51
C GLY A 109 5.70 -5.03 5.03
N LEU A 110 4.59 -5.70 4.68
CA LEU A 110 4.18 -5.92 3.29
C LEU A 110 3.87 -4.59 2.58
N ILE A 111 3.17 -3.67 3.26
CA ILE A 111 2.86 -2.34 2.72
C ILE A 111 4.17 -1.56 2.46
N ILE A 112 5.05 -1.46 3.47
CA ILE A 112 6.34 -0.75 3.36
C ILE A 112 7.22 -1.36 2.26
N ALA A 113 7.34 -2.69 2.21
CA ALA A 113 8.11 -3.38 1.19
C ALA A 113 7.55 -3.11 -0.22
N GLY A 114 6.22 -3.12 -0.36
CA GLY A 114 5.52 -2.76 -1.59
C GLY A 114 5.80 -1.33 -2.03
N ASP A 115 5.66 -0.35 -1.13
CA ASP A 115 5.91 1.07 -1.41
C ASP A 115 7.38 1.31 -1.82
N VAL A 116 8.33 0.77 -1.06
CA VAL A 116 9.77 0.92 -1.36
C VAL A 116 10.11 0.27 -2.71
N LEU A 117 9.57 -0.92 -2.99
CA LEU A 117 9.79 -1.61 -4.25
C LEU A 117 9.17 -0.84 -5.43
N TRP A 118 7.99 -0.25 -5.24
CA TRP A 118 7.36 0.63 -6.23
C TRP A 118 8.28 1.81 -6.56
N LEU A 119 8.72 2.55 -5.54
CA LEU A 119 9.58 3.72 -5.72
C LEU A 119 10.93 3.36 -6.36
N ALA A 120 11.53 2.23 -5.97
CA ALA A 120 12.75 1.73 -6.58
C ALA A 120 12.56 1.36 -8.06
N SER A 121 11.38 0.84 -8.43
CA SER A 121 11.07 0.49 -9.81
C SER A 121 11.01 1.71 -10.74
N LEU A 122 10.57 2.87 -10.23
CA LEU A 122 10.49 4.11 -11.01
C LEU A 122 11.87 4.64 -11.38
N ARG A 123 12.84 4.55 -10.47
CA ARG A 123 14.24 4.97 -10.73
C ARG A 123 14.91 4.15 -11.81
N ARG A 124 14.57 2.86 -11.92
CA ARG A 124 15.09 1.98 -12.97
C ARG A 124 14.44 2.23 -14.33
N SER A 125 13.43 3.10 -14.41
CA SER A 125 12.65 3.37 -15.64
C SER A 125 13.12 4.61 -16.41
N GLN A 126 14.10 5.34 -15.84
CA GLN A 126 14.77 6.50 -16.44
C GLN A 126 16.12 6.05 -16.99
#